data_AF-A0A9D4EP97-F1
#
_entry.id   AF-A0A9D4EP97-F1
#
_cell.length_a   1.000
_cell.length_b   1.000
_cell.length_c   1.000
_cell.angle_alpha   90.00
_cell.angle_beta   90.00
_cell.angle_gamma   90.00
#
_symmetry.space_group_name_H-M   'P 1'
#
loop_
_entity.id
_entity.type
_entity.pdbx_description
1 polymer ?
#
loop_
_entity_poly.entity_id
_entity_poly.type
_entity_poly.pdbx_seq_one_letter_code
_entity_poly.pdbx_strand_id
1 'polypeptide(L)' 'MFFRVPNRSGPCGAQRCAICPYMMEAEKFSDTTGKRYSVRNEVTRKSTNVVYAVHCERCKTFVYVGETGDTMYQRHFL' A
#
# COMPACT_ATOMS: atom_id res chain seq x y z
N MET A 1 -9.60 -26.39 2.65
CA MET A 1 -10.16 -25.04 2.95
C MET A 1 -9.42 -24.02 2.11
N PHE A 2 -10.08 -23.41 1.13
CA PHE A 2 -9.51 -22.27 0.41
C PHE A 2 -9.77 -21.02 1.24
N PHE A 3 -8.79 -20.59 2.03
CA PHE A 3 -8.86 -19.29 2.70
C PHE A 3 -8.82 -18.21 1.61
N ARG A 4 -9.92 -17.48 1.41
CA ARG A 4 -9.92 -16.30 0.56
C ARG A 4 -9.00 -15.26 1.19
N VAL A 5 -7.91 -14.93 0.51
CA VAL A 5 -7.04 -13.83 0.92
C VAL A 5 -7.82 -12.52 0.75
N PRO A 6 -7.92 -11.67 1.78
CA PRO A 6 -8.69 -10.43 1.70
C PRO A 6 -8.05 -9.44 0.73
N ASN A 7 -8.89 -8.74 -0.03
CA ASN A 7 -8.46 -7.69 -0.96
C ASN A 7 -8.19 -6.38 -0.19
N ARG A 8 -6.99 -6.25 0.36
CA ARG A 8 -6.59 -5.10 1.20
C ARG A 8 -5.12 -4.77 1.04
N SER A 9 -4.76 -3.51 1.25
CA SER A 9 -3.39 -3.13 1.60
C SER A 9 -3.21 -3.30 3.11
N GLY A 10 -2.02 -3.73 3.56
CA GLY A 10 -1.80 -3.90 5.00
C GLY A 10 -0.41 -4.41 5.39
N PRO A 11 -0.20 -4.59 6.71
CA PRO A 11 1.08 -5.06 7.23
C PRO A 11 1.39 -6.49 6.80
N CYS A 12 2.68 -6.78 6.57
CA CYS A 12 3.14 -8.09 6.11
C CYS A 12 3.28 -9.17 7.21
N GLY A 13 2.90 -8.85 8.46
CA GLY A 13 3.01 -9.75 9.62
C GLY A 13 4.44 -9.97 10.16
N ALA A 14 5.48 -9.51 9.48
CA ALA A 14 6.86 -9.64 9.96
C ALA A 14 7.13 -8.73 11.17
N GLN A 15 7.79 -9.28 12.20
CA GLN A 15 8.26 -8.47 13.33
C GLN A 15 9.32 -7.45 12.86
N ARG A 16 9.21 -6.21 13.35
CA ARG A 16 10.15 -5.10 13.07
C ARG A 16 10.27 -4.73 11.58
N CYS A 17 9.21 -4.84 10.81
CA CYS A 17 9.21 -4.32 9.44
C CYS A 17 9.34 -2.79 9.43
N ALA A 18 10.31 -2.27 8.67
CA ALA A 18 10.54 -0.83 8.56
C ALA A 18 9.47 -0.07 7.75
N ILE A 19 8.77 -0.74 6.83
CA ILE A 19 7.74 -0.12 5.98
C ILE A 19 6.34 -0.20 6.56
N CYS A 20 6.00 -1.31 7.23
CA CYS A 20 4.63 -1.53 7.69
C CYS A 20 4.07 -0.41 8.59
N PRO A 21 4.87 0.27 9.44
CA PRO A 21 4.39 1.43 10.21
C PRO A 21 3.86 2.59 9.34
N TYR A 22 4.30 2.68 8.08
CA TYR A 22 3.94 3.74 7.14
C TYR A 22 2.93 3.29 6.08
N MET A 23 2.55 2.01 6.07
CA MET A 23 1.51 1.51 5.16
C MET A 23 0.13 1.77 5.74
N MET A 24 -0.75 2.34 4.91
CA MET A 24 -2.16 2.45 5.23
C MET A 24 -2.87 1.12 5.00
N GLU A 25 -3.53 0.60 6.04
CA GLU A 25 -4.41 -0.54 5.92
C GLU A 25 -5.75 -0.10 5.32
N ALA A 26 -6.11 -0.64 4.17
CA ALA A 26 -7.32 -0.25 3.47
C ALA A 26 -7.81 -1.31 2.48
N GLU A 27 -9.12 -1.52 2.43
CA GLU A 27 -9.78 -2.26 1.35
C GLU A 27 -10.14 -1.35 0.17
N LYS A 28 -10.26 -0.04 0.44
CA LYS A 28 -10.64 0.98 -0.52
C LYS A 28 -9.80 2.24 -0.31
N PHE A 29 -9.39 2.86 -1.41
CA PHE A 29 -8.73 4.17 -1.39
C PHE A 29 -9.48 5.15 -2.29
N SER A 30 -9.26 6.44 -2.07
CA SER A 30 -9.82 7.50 -2.91
C SER A 30 -8.70 8.21 -3.65
N ASP A 31 -8.97 8.71 -4.86
CA ASP A 31 -8.09 9.67 -5.52
C ASP A 31 -8.38 11.11 -5.07
N THR A 32 -7.68 12.08 -5.66
CA THR A 32 -7.84 13.53 -5.36
C THR A 32 -9.19 14.09 -5.79
N THR A 33 -9.94 13.40 -6.65
CA THR A 33 -11.30 13.77 -7.06
C THR A 33 -12.37 13.20 -6.12
N GLY A 34 -11.96 12.36 -5.15
CA GLY A 34 -12.87 11.66 -4.25
C GLY A 34 -13.45 10.37 -4.82
N LYS A 35 -13.04 9.96 -6.03
CA LYS A 35 -13.47 8.69 -6.62
C LYS A 35 -12.81 7.53 -5.86
N ARG A 36 -13.63 6.54 -5.49
CA ARG A 36 -13.21 5.39 -4.67
C ARG A 36 -12.88 4.18 -5.52
N TYR A 37 -11.79 3.52 -5.19
CA TYR A 37 -11.32 2.29 -5.81
C TYR A 37 -11.18 1.20 -4.75
N SER A 38 -11.50 -0.03 -5.10
CA SER A 38 -11.22 -1.20 -4.26
C SER A 38 -9.80 -1.70 -4.55
N VAL A 39 -9.06 -2.00 -3.48
CA VAL A 39 -7.78 -2.71 -3.61
C VAL A 39 -8.06 -4.08 -4.22
N ARG A 40 -7.17 -4.53 -5.11
CA ARG A 40 -7.25 -5.84 -5.75
C ARG A 40 -6.14 -6.69 -5.20
N ASN A 41 -6.49 -7.90 -4.74
CA ASN A 41 -5.58 -8.81 -4.03
C ASN A 41 -5.07 -8.24 -2.70
N GLU A 42 -4.29 -9.04 -1.99
CA GLU A 42 -3.57 -8.58 -0.82
C GLU A 42 -2.28 -7.86 -1.23
N VAL A 43 -2.14 -6.62 -0.76
CA VAL A 43 -0.97 -5.78 -1.01
C VAL A 43 -0.21 -5.61 0.30
N THR A 44 1.04 -6.05 0.32
CA THR A 44 1.94 -5.90 1.47
C THR A 44 3.28 -5.31 1.02
N ARG A 45 4.24 -5.13 1.93
CA ARG A 45 5.61 -4.67 1.57
C ARG A 45 6.29 -5.52 0.51
N LYS A 46 5.90 -6.81 0.40
CA LYS A 46 6.53 -7.81 -0.47
C LYS A 46 5.89 -7.85 -1.86
N SER A 47 4.76 -7.18 -2.06
CA SER A 47 4.11 -7.12 -3.36
C SER A 47 5.00 -6.36 -4.35
N THR A 48 5.09 -6.91 -5.56
CA THR A 48 5.80 -6.34 -6.71
C THR A 48 4.77 -5.84 -7.73
N ASN A 49 5.20 -5.03 -8.70
CA ASN A 49 4.33 -4.45 -9.73
C ASN A 49 3.13 -3.71 -9.12
N VAL A 50 3.41 -2.80 -8.19
CA VAL A 50 2.39 -2.04 -7.45
C VAL A 50 2.40 -0.57 -7.86
N VAL A 51 1.19 -0.01 -7.99
CA VAL A 51 0.98 1.43 -8.01
C VAL A 51 0.65 1.87 -6.59
N TYR A 52 1.34 2.89 -6.10
CA TYR A 52 1.20 3.37 -4.74
C TYR A 52 1.10 4.89 -4.69
N ALA A 53 0.50 5.39 -3.60
CA ALA A 53 0.41 6.82 -3.33
C ALA A 53 1.01 7.13 -1.95
N VAL A 54 1.88 8.13 -1.89
CA VAL A 54 2.40 8.67 -0.64
C VAL A 54 1.47 9.77 -0.16
N HIS A 55 0.94 9.60 1.04
CA HIS A 55 0.06 10.56 1.69
C HIS A 55 0.85 11.37 2.70
N CYS A 56 0.72 12.69 2.64
CA CYS A 56 1.32 13.56 3.66
C CYS A 56 0.35 13.69 4.84
N GLU A 57 0.74 13.16 5.99
CA GLU A 57 -0.08 13.23 7.21
C GLU A 57 -0.33 14.66 7.69
N ARG A 58 0.54 15.63 7.35
CA ARG A 58 0.39 17.04 7.71
C ARG A 58 -0.60 17.75 6.79
N CYS A 59 -0.43 17.61 5.48
CA CYS A 59 -1.25 18.27 4.47
C CYS A 59 -2.57 17.54 4.19
N LYS A 60 -2.70 16.30 4.69
CA LYS A 60 -3.84 15.40 4.45
C LYS A 60 -4.13 15.14 2.97
N THR A 61 -3.11 15.23 2.11
CA THR A 61 -3.23 15.03 0.66
C THR A 61 -2.21 14.00 0.15
N PHE A 62 -2.51 13.39 -0.99
CA PHE A 62 -1.53 12.61 -1.74
C PHE A 62 -0.51 13.55 -2.37
N VAL A 63 0.77 13.32 -2.07
CA VAL A 63 1.87 14.16 -2.56
C VAL A 63 2.62 13.52 -3.72
N TYR A 64 2.50 12.20 -3.87
CA TYR A 64 3.18 11.46 -4.91
C TYR A 64 2.40 10.20 -5.24
N VAL A 65 2.25 9.91 -6.53
CA VAL A 65 1.77 8.63 -7.05
C VAL A 65 2.87 8.07 -7.92
N GLY A 66 3.22 6.80 -7.71
CA GLY A 66 4.25 6.14 -8.49
C GLY A 66 3.94 4.67 -8.69
N GLU A 67 4.72 4.08 -9.58
CA GLU A 67 4.73 2.64 -9.83
C GLU A 67 6.11 2.07 -9.55
N THR A 68 6.17 0.79 -9.20
CA THR A 68 7.42 0.06 -9.03
C THR A 68 7.25 -1.40 -9.46
N GLY A 69 8.24 -1.90 -10.20
CA GLY A 69 8.37 -3.34 -10.46
C GLY A 69 8.92 -4.10 -9.26
N ASP A 70 9.79 -3.45 -8.47
CA ASP A 70 10.36 -4.00 -7.25
C ASP A 70 9.39 -3.98 -6.07
N THR A 71 9.79 -4.61 -4.96
CA THR A 71 9.04 -4.53 -3.70
C THR A 71 9.07 -3.11 -3.13
N MET A 72 8.04 -2.74 -2.35
CA MET A 72 8.01 -1.45 -1.64
C MET A 72 9.24 -1.26 -0.75
N TYR A 73 9.79 -2.35 -0.20
CA TYR A 73 11.02 -2.32 0.60
C TYR A 73 12.24 -1.89 -0.18
N GLN A 74 12.46 -2.50 -1.34
CA GLN A 74 13.57 -2.13 -2.21
C GLN A 74 13.42 -0.68 -2.68
N ARG A 75 12.20 -0.24 -3.03
CA ARG A 75 11.97 1.12 -3.55
C ARG A 75 12.24 2.24 -2.54
N HIS A 76 12.01 2.01 -1.25
CA HIS A 76 12.00 3.07 -0.24
C HIS A 76 13.11 2.98 0.81
N PHE A 77 13.76 1.82 0.96
CA PHE A 77 14.74 1.60 2.03
C PHE A 77 16.10 1.08 1.55
N LEU A 78 16.22 0.69 0.27
CA LEU A 78 17.49 0.32 -0.37
C LEU A 78 17.82 1.34 -1.46
#